data_AF-A0A2E5E0Z2-F1
#
_entry.id   AF-A0A2E5E0Z2-F1
#
_cell.length_a   1.000
_cell.length_b   1.000
_cell.length_c   1.000
_cell.angle_alpha   90.00
_cell.angle_beta   90.00
_cell.angle_gamma   90.00
#
_symmetry.space_group_name_H-M   'P 1'
#
loop_
_entity.id
_entity.type
_entity.pdbx_description
1 polymer ?
#
loop_
_entity_poly.entity_id
_entity_poly.type
_entity_poly.pdbx_seq_one_letter_code
_entity_poly.pdbx_strand_id
1 'polypeptide(L)'
;MNSRAKQLVEAIKALELEEDQFKFIHELPRSDQSELQRVMSPEFRARYNRYAERSATRSAEQIREEQLEQARRGRAENEADMVEVLLENRERLKPNDLKWIQDIDATAAGLVGITFTPRQQQVIRDIYLKYYAGAS
;
A
#
# COMPACT_ATOMS: atom_id res chain seq x y z
N MET A 1 34.83 -16.84 8.62
CA MET A 1 33.97 -15.84 9.29
C MET A 1 33.80 -14.67 8.33
N ASN A 2 32.58 -14.36 7.89
CA ASN A 2 32.32 -13.39 6.81
C ASN A 2 32.69 -11.96 7.27
N SER A 3 33.70 -11.36 6.64
CA SER A 3 34.24 -10.03 6.99
C SER A 3 33.17 -8.93 6.89
N ARG A 4 32.21 -9.10 5.99
CA ARG A 4 31.16 -8.13 5.66
C ARG A 4 30.09 -8.01 6.75
N ALA A 5 29.58 -9.13 7.27
CA ALA A 5 28.59 -9.11 8.35
C ALA A 5 29.13 -8.46 9.63
N LYS A 6 30.41 -8.66 9.95
CA LYS A 6 31.06 -7.99 11.10
C LYS A 6 31.17 -6.48 10.90
N GLN A 7 31.56 -6.02 9.71
CA GLN A 7 31.62 -4.59 9.38
C GLN A 7 30.23 -3.94 9.50
N LEU A 8 29.20 -4.62 9.02
CA LEU A 8 27.82 -4.13 9.12
C LEU A 8 27.34 -4.06 10.58
N VAL A 9 27.68 -5.04 11.43
CA VAL A 9 27.37 -4.99 12.87
C VAL A 9 28.06 -3.79 13.55
N GLU A 10 29.31 -3.51 13.23
CA GLU A 10 30.02 -2.35 13.78
C GLU A 10 29.42 -1.02 13.29
N ALA A 11 29.04 -0.94 12.01
CA ALA A 11 28.34 0.22 11.46
C ALA A 11 26.98 0.46 12.16
N ILE A 12 26.24 -0.61 12.47
CA ILE A 12 24.98 -0.53 13.21
C ILE A 12 25.21 -0.06 14.65
N LYS A 13 26.22 -0.59 15.35
CA LYS A 13 26.54 -0.16 16.71
C LYS A 13 27.00 1.30 16.80
N ALA A 14 27.55 1.84 15.71
CA ALA A 14 27.94 3.24 15.65
C ALA A 14 26.74 4.21 15.58
N LEU A 15 25.54 3.71 15.29
CA LEU A 15 24.30 4.49 15.33
C LEU A 15 23.74 4.45 16.75
N GLU A 16 23.48 5.63 17.33
CA GLU A 16 23.03 5.73 18.72
C GLU A 16 21.55 5.37 18.90
N LEU A 17 20.71 5.71 17.92
CA LEU A 17 19.28 5.47 17.98
C LEU A 17 18.92 4.12 17.35
N GLU A 18 18.11 3.33 18.05
CA GLU A 18 17.66 2.02 17.58
C GLU A 18 16.82 2.13 16.28
N GLU A 19 16.10 3.23 16.10
CA GLU A 19 15.35 3.50 14.86
C GLU A 19 16.29 3.69 13.66
N ASP A 20 17.38 4.42 13.83
CA ASP A 20 18.39 4.62 12.78
C ASP A 20 19.12 3.31 12.46
N GLN A 21 19.38 2.48 13.47
CA GLN A 21 19.90 1.13 13.29
C GLN A 21 18.98 0.28 12.42
N PHE A 22 17.68 0.27 12.73
CA PHE A 22 16.71 -0.51 11.98
C PHE A 22 16.49 0.04 10.57
N LYS A 23 16.46 1.36 10.40
CA LYS A 23 16.38 2.00 9.08
C LYS A 23 17.58 1.63 8.21
N PHE A 24 18.79 1.74 8.76
CA PHE A 24 20.01 1.34 8.07
C PHE A 24 19.95 -0.11 7.60
N ILE A 25 19.51 -1.04 8.46
CA ILE A 25 19.34 -2.45 8.08
C ILE A 25 18.29 -2.61 6.97
N HIS A 26 17.18 -1.89 7.06
CA HIS A 26 16.07 -1.99 6.10
C HIS A 26 16.45 -1.55 4.68
N GLU A 27 17.37 -0.59 4.57
CA GLU A 27 17.88 -0.07 3.29
C GLU A 27 18.98 -0.96 2.66
N LEU A 28 19.51 -1.95 3.40
CA LEU A 28 20.52 -2.86 2.85
C LEU A 28 19.94 -3.83 1.82
N PRO A 29 20.76 -4.36 0.89
CA PRO A 29 20.36 -5.45 0.01
C PRO A 29 19.85 -6.66 0.80
N ARG A 30 18.85 -7.40 0.26
CA ARG A 30 18.28 -8.58 0.93
C ARG A 30 19.31 -9.63 1.35
N SER A 31 20.38 -9.81 0.56
CA SER A 31 21.49 -10.71 0.90
C SER A 31 22.22 -10.26 2.16
N ASP A 32 22.53 -8.97 2.28
CA ASP A 32 23.23 -8.38 3.43
C ASP A 32 22.31 -8.36 4.68
N GLN A 33 21.01 -8.10 4.51
CA GLN A 33 20.02 -8.24 5.60
C GLN A 33 19.98 -9.68 6.14
N SER A 34 19.95 -10.67 5.24
CA SER A 34 19.91 -12.09 5.63
C SER A 34 21.17 -12.52 6.38
N GLU A 35 22.34 -12.02 5.96
CA GLU A 35 23.60 -12.29 6.66
C GLU A 35 23.65 -11.62 8.04
N LEU A 36 23.19 -10.37 8.16
CA LEU A 36 23.11 -9.66 9.43
C LEU A 36 22.19 -10.35 10.44
N GLN A 37 21.02 -10.79 9.99
CA GLN A 37 20.08 -11.51 10.86
C GLN A 37 20.67 -12.82 11.42
N ARG A 38 21.59 -13.48 10.69
CA ARG A 38 22.24 -14.70 11.20
C ARG A 38 23.21 -14.43 12.36
N VAL A 39 23.76 -13.21 12.46
CA VAL A 39 24.77 -12.85 13.48
C VAL A 39 24.22 -12.00 14.62
N MET A 40 23.03 -11.41 14.46
CA MET A 40 22.35 -10.63 15.49
C MET A 40 21.73 -11.50 16.59
N SER A 41 21.55 -10.93 17.79
CA SER A 41 20.84 -11.63 18.86
C SER A 41 19.38 -11.88 18.48
N PRO A 42 18.74 -12.95 19.00
CA PRO A 42 17.33 -13.23 18.75
C PRO A 42 16.41 -12.06 19.15
N GLU A 43 16.71 -11.37 20.24
CA GLU A 43 15.92 -10.25 20.76
C GLU A 43 15.99 -9.04 19.84
N PHE A 44 17.18 -8.72 19.33
CA PHE A 44 17.37 -7.63 18.37
C PHE A 44 16.64 -7.93 17.05
N ARG A 45 16.76 -9.17 16.56
CA ARG A 45 16.00 -9.64 15.38
C ARG A 45 14.49 -9.49 15.55
N ALA A 46 13.95 -9.88 16.71
CA ALA A 46 12.52 -9.75 16.98
C ALA A 46 12.05 -8.30 16.94
N ARG A 47 12.84 -7.36 17.47
CA ARG A 47 12.53 -5.92 17.41
C ARG A 47 12.65 -5.36 15.98
N TYR A 48 13.71 -5.73 15.25
CA TYR A 48 13.85 -5.36 13.84
C TYR A 48 12.69 -5.87 12.99
N ASN A 49 12.25 -7.12 13.17
CA ASN A 49 11.12 -7.66 12.41
C ASN A 49 9.84 -6.86 12.66
N ARG A 50 9.55 -6.48 13.92
CA ARG A 50 8.41 -5.59 14.23
C ARG A 50 8.56 -4.20 13.61
N TYR A 51 9.78 -3.68 13.50
CA TYR A 51 10.04 -2.43 12.77
C TYR A 51 9.79 -2.60 11.27
N ALA A 52 10.31 -3.67 10.67
CA ALA A 52 10.17 -3.96 9.24
C ALA A 52 8.70 -4.19 8.85
N GLU A 53 7.93 -4.91 9.67
CA GLU A 53 6.49 -5.09 9.50
C GLU A 53 5.76 -3.74 9.52
N ARG A 54 6.00 -2.91 10.55
CA ARG A 54 5.40 -1.57 10.65
C ARG A 54 5.79 -0.65 9.49
N SER A 55 7.05 -0.71 9.06
CA SER A 55 7.57 0.08 7.95
C SER A 55 6.97 -0.37 6.62
N ALA A 56 6.78 -1.68 6.43
CA ALA A 56 6.09 -2.24 5.27
C ALA A 56 4.61 -1.84 5.24
N THR A 57 3.91 -1.89 6.39
CA THR A 57 2.53 -1.41 6.49
C THR A 57 2.43 0.07 6.16
N ARG A 58 3.28 0.92 6.75
CA ARG A 58 3.31 2.36 6.46
C ARG A 58 3.58 2.63 4.98
N SER A 59 4.50 1.89 4.37
CA SER A 59 4.78 2.01 2.94
C SER A 59 3.58 1.59 2.08
N ALA A 60 2.87 0.53 2.47
CA ALA A 60 1.66 0.09 1.76
C ALA A 60 0.52 1.11 1.90
N GLU A 61 0.34 1.72 3.07
CA GLU A 61 -0.61 2.81 3.29
C GLU A 61 -0.26 4.03 2.43
N GLN A 62 1.02 4.40 2.35
CA GLN A 62 1.48 5.50 1.49
C GLN A 62 1.21 5.22 0.00
N ILE A 63 1.55 4.02 -0.48
CA ILE A 63 1.26 3.61 -1.87
C ILE A 63 -0.24 3.63 -2.15
N ARG A 64 -1.06 3.12 -1.22
CA ARG A 64 -2.53 3.14 -1.33
C ARG A 64 -3.06 4.56 -1.46
N GLU A 65 -2.58 5.48 -0.63
CA GLU A 65 -2.97 6.89 -0.68
C GLU A 65 -2.51 7.55 -1.99
N GLU A 66 -1.30 7.27 -2.46
CA GLU A 66 -0.82 7.77 -3.75
C GLU A 66 -1.68 7.27 -4.91
N GLN A 67 -2.12 6.00 -4.87
CA GLN A 67 -3.05 5.43 -5.85
C GLN A 67 -4.42 6.11 -5.79
N LEU A 68 -4.96 6.36 -4.59
CA LEU A 68 -6.20 7.12 -4.41
C LEU A 68 -6.08 8.55 -4.93
N GLU A 69 -4.95 9.21 -4.69
CA GLU A 69 -4.68 10.54 -5.22
C GLU A 69 -4.66 10.57 -6.76
N GLN A 70 -4.08 9.55 -7.41
CA GLN A 70 -4.18 9.42 -8.87
C GLN A 70 -5.64 9.17 -9.30
N ALA A 71 -6.39 8.34 -8.57
CA ALA A 71 -7.80 8.08 -8.84
C ALA A 71 -8.67 9.35 -8.71
N ARG A 72 -8.44 10.19 -7.69
CA ARG A 72 -9.11 11.50 -7.53
C ARG A 72 -8.81 12.45 -8.70
N ARG A 73 -7.67 12.27 -9.38
CA ARG A 73 -7.25 13.04 -10.57
C ARG A 73 -7.72 12.43 -11.90
N GLY A 74 -8.61 11.44 -11.87
CA GLY A 74 -9.09 10.80 -13.10
C GLY A 74 -8.16 9.73 -13.68
N ARG A 75 -7.16 9.26 -12.92
CA ARG A 75 -6.14 8.29 -13.35
C ARG A 75 -6.16 7.00 -12.51
N ALA A 76 -7.35 6.55 -12.10
CA ALA A 76 -7.49 5.27 -11.39
C ALA A 76 -7.04 4.10 -12.28
N GLU A 77 -6.20 3.21 -11.74
CA GLU A 77 -5.68 2.04 -12.46
C GLU A 77 -6.56 0.80 -12.32
N ASN A 78 -7.45 0.76 -11.33
CA ASN A 78 -8.36 -0.35 -11.06
C ASN A 78 -9.75 0.15 -10.65
N GLU A 79 -10.76 -0.72 -10.76
CA GLU A 79 -12.15 -0.37 -10.50
C GLU A 79 -12.46 -0.15 -9.02
N ALA A 80 -11.69 -0.75 -8.10
CA ALA A 80 -11.90 -0.56 -6.67
C ALA A 80 -11.60 0.89 -6.29
N ASP A 81 -10.51 1.45 -6.79
CA ASP A 81 -10.16 2.85 -6.62
C ASP A 81 -11.19 3.78 -7.24
N MET A 82 -11.72 3.43 -8.42
CA MET A 82 -12.80 4.18 -9.07
C MET A 82 -14.06 4.23 -8.19
N VAL A 83 -14.47 3.09 -7.63
CA VAL A 83 -15.64 3.02 -6.73
C VAL A 83 -15.41 3.87 -5.48
N GLU A 84 -14.23 3.76 -4.86
CA GLU A 84 -13.90 4.49 -3.64
C GLU A 84 -14.01 6.02 -3.86
N VAL A 85 -13.36 6.56 -4.90
CA VAL A 85 -13.40 8.01 -5.17
C VAL A 85 -14.75 8.50 -5.70
N LEU A 86 -15.54 7.63 -6.32
CA LEU A 86 -16.94 7.92 -6.69
C LEU A 86 -17.81 8.06 -5.44
N LEU A 87 -17.64 7.18 -4.45
CA LEU A 87 -18.37 7.23 -3.18
C LEU A 87 -17.94 8.41 -2.30
N GLU A 88 -16.65 8.79 -2.30
CA GLU A 88 -16.17 10.03 -1.67
C GLU A 88 -16.90 11.27 -2.24
N ASN A 89 -17.22 11.25 -3.53
CA ASN A 89 -17.85 12.36 -4.25
C ASN A 89 -19.35 12.11 -4.55
N ARG A 90 -20.02 11.30 -3.71
CA ARG A 90 -21.42 10.86 -3.92
C ARG A 90 -22.42 11.99 -4.20
N GLU A 91 -22.20 13.17 -3.65
CA GLU A 91 -23.08 14.34 -3.82
C GLU A 91 -23.08 14.89 -5.24
N ARG A 92 -22.03 14.62 -6.01
CA ARG A 92 -21.90 15.04 -7.42
C ARG A 92 -22.53 14.04 -8.38
N LEU A 93 -22.80 12.81 -7.93
CA LEU A 93 -23.35 11.75 -8.74
C LEU A 93 -24.85 11.93 -8.95
N LYS A 94 -25.32 11.68 -10.16
CA LYS A 94 -26.75 11.55 -10.42
C LYS A 94 -27.32 10.39 -9.59
N PRO A 95 -28.57 10.47 -9.09
CA PRO A 95 -29.14 9.45 -8.20
C PRO A 95 -29.06 8.01 -8.74
N ASN A 96 -29.25 7.82 -10.05
CA ASN A 96 -29.16 6.50 -10.67
C ASN A 96 -27.71 5.98 -10.70
N ASP A 97 -26.73 6.84 -10.96
CA ASP A 97 -25.32 6.45 -10.98
C ASP A 97 -24.84 6.13 -9.56
N LEU A 98 -25.24 6.95 -8.58
CA LEU A 98 -24.95 6.70 -7.16
C LEU A 98 -25.51 5.35 -6.70
N LYS A 99 -26.77 5.06 -7.04
CA LYS A 99 -27.40 3.79 -6.69
C LYS A 99 -26.63 2.59 -7.25
N TRP A 100 -26.23 2.66 -8.53
CA TRP A 100 -25.42 1.62 -9.14
C TRP A 100 -24.11 1.38 -8.39
N ILE A 101 -23.38 2.44 -8.05
CA ILE A 101 -22.11 2.32 -7.33
C ILE A 101 -22.33 1.74 -5.92
N GLN A 102 -23.38 2.17 -5.21
CA GLN A 102 -23.71 1.62 -3.89
C GLN A 102 -24.11 0.14 -3.94
N ASP A 103 -24.90 -0.27 -4.93
CA ASP A 103 -25.31 -1.66 -5.10
C ASP A 103 -24.09 -2.56 -5.43
N ILE A 104 -23.15 -2.04 -6.22
CA ILE A 104 -21.89 -2.73 -6.56
C ILE A 104 -20.95 -2.81 -5.35
N ASP A 105 -20.79 -1.72 -4.60
CA ASP A 105 -19.97 -1.68 -3.38
C ASP A 105 -20.52 -2.65 -2.32
N ALA A 106 -21.84 -2.65 -2.09
CA ALA A 106 -22.48 -3.57 -1.16
C ALA A 106 -22.29 -5.05 -1.54
N THR A 107 -22.26 -5.36 -2.84
CA THR A 107 -22.00 -6.73 -3.31
C THR A 107 -20.53 -7.12 -3.22
N ALA A 108 -19.59 -6.17 -3.33
CA ALA A 108 -18.16 -6.41 -3.16
C ALA A 108 -17.74 -6.47 -1.68
N ALA A 109 -18.25 -5.58 -0.84
CA ALA A 109 -17.95 -5.49 0.60
C ALA A 109 -18.43 -6.71 1.39
N GLY A 110 -19.48 -7.40 0.92
CA GLY A 110 -19.98 -8.63 1.54
C GLY A 110 -19.15 -9.88 1.24
N LEU A 111 -18.21 -9.84 0.28
CA LEU A 111 -17.52 -11.02 -0.24
C LEU A 111 -16.01 -10.73 -0.37
N VAL A 112 -15.28 -11.00 0.71
CA VAL A 112 -13.80 -10.91 0.72
C VAL A 112 -13.22 -11.73 -0.43
N GLY A 113 -12.57 -11.06 -1.38
CA GLY A 113 -11.83 -11.70 -2.47
C GLY A 113 -12.58 -11.91 -3.78
N ILE A 114 -13.79 -11.39 -3.97
CA ILE A 114 -14.45 -11.43 -5.29
C ILE A 114 -14.04 -10.24 -6.16
N THR A 115 -13.57 -10.55 -7.37
CA THR A 115 -13.34 -9.60 -8.46
C THR A 115 -14.68 -9.14 -9.03
N PHE A 116 -14.82 -7.84 -9.32
CA PHE A 116 -15.99 -7.31 -10.03
C PHE A 116 -16.27 -8.11 -11.31
N THR A 117 -17.54 -8.41 -11.58
CA THR A 117 -17.91 -9.03 -12.85
C THR A 117 -17.58 -8.10 -14.02
N PRO A 118 -17.34 -8.62 -15.24
CA PRO A 118 -17.02 -7.78 -16.40
C PRO A 118 -18.05 -6.67 -16.66
N ARG A 119 -19.34 -6.96 -16.39
CA ARG A 119 -20.40 -5.95 -16.50
C ARG A 119 -20.27 -4.86 -15.44
N GLN A 120 -19.99 -5.22 -14.19
CA GLN A 120 -19.76 -4.24 -13.12
C GLN A 120 -18.53 -3.39 -13.42
N GLN A 121 -17.44 -4.00 -13.88
CA GLN A 121 -16.23 -3.27 -14.28
C GLN A 121 -16.52 -2.23 -15.36
N GLN A 122 -17.28 -2.60 -16.39
CA GLN A 122 -17.67 -1.66 -17.44
C GLN A 122 -18.52 -0.51 -16.89
N VAL A 123 -19.52 -0.80 -16.07
CA VAL A 123 -20.40 0.23 -15.47
C VAL A 123 -19.60 1.19 -14.58
N ILE A 124 -18.69 0.66 -13.74
CA ILE A 124 -17.81 1.48 -12.89
C ILE A 124 -16.97 2.40 -13.76
N ARG A 125 -16.30 1.87 -14.80
CA ARG A 125 -15.46 2.67 -15.71
C ARG A 125 -16.26 3.75 -16.42
N ASP A 126 -17.45 3.43 -16.93
CA ASP A 126 -18.30 4.39 -17.64
C ASP A 126 -18.74 5.54 -16.73
N ILE A 127 -19.16 5.23 -15.51
CA ILE A 127 -19.53 6.22 -14.50
C ILE A 127 -18.29 7.04 -14.11
N TYR A 128 -17.17 6.39 -13.79
CA TYR A 128 -15.94 7.05 -13.39
C TYR A 128 -15.47 8.05 -14.45
N LEU A 129 -15.35 7.62 -15.71
CA LEU A 129 -14.96 8.48 -16.82
C LEU A 129 -15.95 9.63 -17.01
N LYS A 130 -17.25 9.40 -16.87
CA LYS A 130 -18.25 10.48 -16.97
C LYS A 130 -18.04 11.61 -15.96
N TYR A 131 -17.56 11.33 -14.75
CA TYR A 131 -17.36 12.34 -13.70
C TYR A 131 -15.91 12.84 -13.57
N TYR A 132 -14.93 12.05 -14.03
CA TYR A 132 -13.50 12.36 -13.87
C TYR A 132 -12.69 12.50 -15.17
N ALA A 133 -13.21 12.10 -16.34
CA ALA A 133 -12.48 12.25 -17.62
C ALA A 133 -12.38 13.71 -18.13
N GLY A 134 -12.98 14.67 -17.41
CA GLY A 134 -12.89 16.10 -17.70
C GLY A 134 -11.91 16.89 -16.82
N ALA A 135 -11.10 16.22 -15.99
CA ALA A 135 -10.15 16.85 -15.08
C ALA A 135 -8.71 16.99 -15.65
N SER A 136 -8.55 16.89 -16.97
CA SER A 136 -7.28 17.10 -17.68
C SER A 136 -7.20 18.50 -18.31
#